data_AF-A0A954KXE4-F1
#
_entry.id   AF-A0A954KXE4-F1
#
_cell.length_a   1.000
_cell.length_b   1.000
_cell.length_c   1.000
_cell.angle_alpha   90.00
_cell.angle_beta   90.00
_cell.angle_gamma   90.00
#
_symmetry.space_group_name_H-M   'P 1'
#
loop_
_entity.id
_entity.type
_entity.pdbx_description
1 polymer ?
#
loop_
_entity_poly.entity_id
_entity_poly.type
_entity_poly.pdbx_seq_one_letter_code
_entity_poly.pdbx_strand_id
1 'polypeptide(L)'
;MGLVSNGQSGEIGFAEDFALSQNREEALRQLIPGTEEYYYWHCLHLLNTEKYAEVAPLLTTWVQRHGETAGVWEIRTRYAILTYDQSPDASLKYLRDRFGIHHPHQKDQLNAEPNLPTALDPNLISRRTYTQRSLAIHQQNLNGFEDASFDWLLTQTLNENQRRQLLSRLSRPDYPGLVKLIVDDLNAPRSGGFGSLTVHSHLLLTQLEELLKLKPDVLDHQNFVRAYLVKLQPSADVDWRNDKEELSAYLNRVQQFANRLAPVHNTLKAHVLYHRLLLERAQGRYNKDLLMEYLQLPRQSDYMSTAMRDSEALRRFGCDLNSNYDGTTLLAPIGNDEPLVRSYLTHLFVDAANSKEYEPYINDNYLRALFAETKIVNGLGDQESWASLLTPEQFRQLRERVELEFVAQNKTNFARDEAVQLELNVKNASTLIVKVFEINAESFYRRTGQEVDTDINLDGLVANSEQTYNIDESPLRRVRRRFDFPTLNKPGVYIIDFIGNGQSSRALVRKGFLRHLVRTTPVGQSFTL
;
A
#
# COMPACT_ATOMS: atom_id res chain seq x y z
N MET A 1 20.62 42.16 -18.28
CA MET A 1 21.41 42.52 -19.48
C MET A 1 21.20 44.00 -19.75
N GLY A 2 22.30 44.71 -20.00
CA GLY A 2 22.41 46.16 -19.86
C GLY A 2 21.53 46.99 -20.80
N LEU A 3 21.12 48.14 -20.27
CA LEU A 3 20.66 49.30 -21.02
C LEU A 3 21.79 49.74 -21.96
N VAL A 4 21.60 49.58 -23.27
CA VAL A 4 22.41 50.23 -24.29
C VAL A 4 21.64 51.45 -24.76
N SER A 5 22.05 52.62 -24.28
CA SER A 5 21.67 53.92 -24.81
C SER A 5 22.39 54.15 -26.14
N ASN A 6 21.77 53.78 -27.26
CA ASN A 6 22.21 54.25 -28.57
C ASN A 6 21.59 55.63 -28.81
N GLY A 7 22.25 56.68 -28.35
CA GLY A 7 21.99 58.04 -28.81
C GLY A 7 22.48 58.19 -30.25
N GLN A 8 21.56 58.34 -31.20
CA GLN A 8 21.86 58.77 -32.57
C GLN A 8 22.31 60.24 -32.55
N SER A 9 23.59 60.48 -32.29
CA SER A 9 24.21 61.80 -32.36
C SER A 9 24.36 62.33 -33.80
N GLY A 10 23.95 61.56 -34.83
CA GLY A 10 24.02 61.96 -36.24
C GLY A 10 22.71 62.50 -36.84
N GLU A 11 21.54 62.12 -36.30
CA GLU A 11 20.24 62.50 -36.87
C GLU A 11 19.83 63.95 -36.59
N ILE A 12 20.28 64.53 -35.46
CA ILE A 12 19.89 65.89 -35.05
C ILE A 12 20.54 66.94 -35.97
N GLY A 13 21.78 66.73 -36.41
CA GLY A 13 22.52 67.70 -37.21
C GLY A 13 21.87 67.97 -38.57
N PHE A 14 21.54 66.93 -39.33
CA PHE A 14 20.91 67.11 -40.63
C PHE A 14 19.47 67.65 -40.53
N ALA A 15 18.70 67.21 -39.51
CA ALA A 15 17.34 67.70 -39.30
C ALA A 15 17.33 69.21 -38.99
N GLU A 16 18.27 69.69 -38.18
CA GLU A 16 18.45 71.11 -37.85
C GLU A 16 18.89 71.91 -39.08
N ASP A 17 19.90 71.42 -39.82
CA ASP A 17 20.38 72.06 -41.06
C ASP A 17 19.27 72.15 -42.13
N PHE A 18 18.48 71.08 -42.31
CA PHE A 18 17.35 71.08 -43.23
C PHE A 18 16.22 72.02 -42.78
N ALA A 19 15.93 72.10 -41.48
CA ALA A 19 14.88 72.96 -40.95
C ALA A 19 15.25 74.45 -41.06
N LEU A 20 16.50 74.80 -40.75
CA LEU A 20 17.03 76.18 -40.68
C LEU A 20 17.57 76.71 -42.01
N SER A 21 17.82 75.86 -43.01
CA SER A 21 18.33 76.30 -44.31
C SER A 21 17.34 77.21 -45.05
N GLN A 22 17.85 78.33 -45.60
CA GLN A 22 17.11 79.20 -46.51
C GLN A 22 16.83 78.51 -47.86
N ASN A 23 17.68 77.55 -48.26
CA ASN A 23 17.50 76.73 -49.46
C ASN A 23 17.62 75.24 -49.11
N ARG A 24 16.47 74.61 -48.84
CA ARG A 24 16.41 73.19 -48.44
C ARG A 24 16.85 72.23 -49.55
N GLU A 25 16.80 72.63 -50.81
CA GLU A 25 17.29 71.81 -51.93
C GLU A 25 18.82 71.62 -51.89
N GLU A 26 19.57 72.61 -51.38
CA GLU A 26 21.02 72.46 -51.19
C GLU A 26 21.37 71.49 -50.06
N ALA A 27 20.62 71.52 -48.96
CA ALA A 27 20.78 70.56 -47.87
C ALA A 27 20.50 69.12 -48.33
N LEU A 28 19.44 68.92 -49.14
CA LEU A 28 19.10 67.61 -49.69
C LEU A 28 20.21 67.00 -50.57
N ARG A 29 21.02 67.82 -51.26
CA ARG A 29 22.15 67.34 -52.07
C ARG A 29 23.27 66.69 -51.26
N GLN A 30 23.32 66.94 -49.96
CA GLN A 30 24.31 66.33 -49.06
C GLN A 30 23.93 64.87 -48.71
N LEU A 31 22.67 64.47 -48.94
CA LEU A 31 22.21 63.11 -48.69
C LEU A 31 22.66 62.16 -49.80
N ILE A 32 23.11 60.98 -49.40
CA ILE A 32 23.60 59.94 -50.31
C ILE A 32 22.41 59.32 -51.06
N PRO A 33 22.33 59.41 -52.41
CA PRO A 33 21.23 58.85 -53.17
C PRO A 33 21.00 57.36 -52.90
N GLY A 34 19.76 57.01 -52.58
CA GLY A 34 19.35 55.62 -52.35
C GLY A 34 19.45 55.14 -50.91
N THR A 35 19.90 55.95 -49.95
CA THR A 35 19.77 55.66 -48.51
C THR A 35 18.35 55.93 -48.01
N GLU A 36 18.01 55.41 -46.83
CA GLU A 36 16.71 55.66 -46.20
C GLU A 36 16.50 57.16 -45.89
N GLU A 37 17.52 57.83 -45.33
CA GLU A 37 17.50 59.28 -45.06
C GLU A 37 17.28 60.11 -46.33
N TYR A 38 17.92 59.73 -47.44
CA TYR A 38 17.69 60.37 -48.74
C TYR A 38 16.22 60.32 -49.11
N TYR A 39 15.58 59.15 -49.06
CA TYR A 39 14.17 59.02 -49.41
C TYR A 39 13.24 59.76 -48.45
N TYR A 40 13.50 59.67 -47.13
CA TYR A 40 12.68 60.33 -46.12
C TYR A 40 12.66 61.86 -46.30
N TRP A 41 13.83 62.49 -46.35
CA TRP A 41 13.94 63.95 -46.40
C TRP A 41 13.51 64.53 -47.75
N HIS A 42 13.78 63.83 -48.86
CA HIS A 42 13.26 64.25 -50.17
C HIS A 42 11.73 64.14 -50.23
N CYS A 43 11.14 63.05 -49.72
CA CYS A 43 9.68 62.95 -49.63
C CYS A 43 9.10 64.04 -48.72
N LEU A 44 9.71 64.29 -47.56
CA LEU A 44 9.25 65.32 -46.62
C LEU A 44 9.31 66.73 -47.25
N HIS A 45 10.37 67.03 -48.00
CA HIS A 45 10.48 68.30 -48.71
C HIS A 45 9.42 68.46 -49.80
N LEU A 46 9.17 67.42 -50.59
CA LEU A 46 8.13 67.41 -51.61
C LEU A 46 6.73 67.57 -50.99
N LEU A 47 6.47 66.94 -49.83
CA LEU A 47 5.23 67.15 -49.08
C LEU A 47 5.08 68.59 -48.58
N ASN A 48 6.16 69.18 -48.04
CA ASN A 48 6.16 70.56 -47.52
C ASN A 48 6.03 71.62 -48.62
N THR A 49 6.37 71.28 -49.87
CA THR A 49 6.26 72.16 -51.05
C THR A 49 5.05 71.82 -51.92
N GLU A 50 4.15 70.97 -51.41
CA GLU A 50 2.90 70.55 -52.06
C GLU A 50 3.08 69.84 -53.43
N LYS A 51 4.30 69.34 -53.71
CA LYS A 51 4.64 68.58 -54.92
C LYS A 51 4.26 67.09 -54.78
N TYR A 52 3.00 66.82 -54.49
CA TYR A 52 2.52 65.47 -54.12
C TYR A 52 2.70 64.42 -55.22
N ALA A 53 2.58 64.81 -56.51
CA ALA A 53 2.73 63.89 -57.64
C ALA A 53 4.12 63.23 -57.70
N GLU A 54 5.15 63.91 -57.18
CA GLU A 54 6.53 63.42 -57.18
C GLU A 54 6.83 62.49 -55.99
N VAL A 55 5.99 62.49 -54.94
CA VAL A 55 6.18 61.67 -53.74
C VAL A 55 5.88 60.19 -53.99
N ALA A 56 4.82 59.88 -54.74
CA ALA A 56 4.39 58.50 -55.01
C ALA A 56 5.46 57.62 -55.70
N PRO A 57 6.14 58.04 -56.79
CA PRO A 57 7.20 57.23 -57.40
C PRO A 57 8.42 57.07 -56.48
N LEU A 58 8.72 58.10 -55.68
CA LEU A 58 9.84 58.07 -54.75
C LEU A 58 9.58 57.11 -53.58
N LEU A 59 8.38 57.15 -52.99
CA LEU A 59 7.90 56.20 -51.98
C LEU A 59 7.92 54.76 -52.50
N THR A 60 7.48 54.54 -53.74
CA THR A 60 7.47 53.20 -54.36
C THR A 60 8.89 52.64 -54.45
N THR A 61 9.83 53.46 -54.93
CA THR A 61 11.24 53.09 -55.04
C THR A 61 11.87 52.85 -53.67
N TRP A 62 11.55 53.68 -52.68
CA TRP A 62 12.02 53.53 -51.31
C TRP A 62 11.59 52.19 -50.71
N VAL A 63 10.30 51.86 -50.81
CA VAL A 63 9.73 50.60 -50.28
C VAL A 63 10.35 49.38 -50.97
N GLN A 64 10.59 49.45 -52.27
CA GLN A 64 11.25 48.36 -53.01
C GLN A 64 12.68 48.10 -52.53
N ARG A 65 13.42 49.14 -52.11
CA ARG A 65 14.82 49.02 -51.69
C ARG A 65 15.00 48.70 -50.21
N HIS A 66 14.18 49.29 -49.34
CA HIS A 66 14.38 49.25 -47.89
C HIS A 66 13.21 48.63 -47.12
N GLY A 67 12.13 48.23 -47.80
CA GLY A 67 10.93 47.70 -47.16
C GLY A 67 10.09 48.78 -46.48
N GLU A 68 9.17 48.38 -45.60
CA GLU A 68 8.23 49.28 -44.91
C GLU A 68 8.75 49.70 -43.55
N THR A 69 9.67 50.67 -43.54
CA THR A 69 10.28 51.20 -42.32
C THR A 69 9.37 52.21 -41.60
N ALA A 70 9.74 52.61 -40.38
CA ALA A 70 9.00 53.62 -39.62
C ALA A 70 8.86 54.95 -40.39
N GLY A 71 9.93 55.38 -41.08
CA GLY A 71 9.90 56.59 -41.92
C GLY A 71 8.95 56.47 -43.10
N VAL A 72 8.87 55.30 -43.75
CA VAL A 72 7.90 55.05 -44.84
C VAL A 72 6.48 55.24 -44.35
N TRP A 73 6.16 54.68 -43.17
CA TRP A 73 4.83 54.82 -42.58
C TRP A 73 4.50 56.27 -42.23
N GLU A 74 5.46 57.02 -41.72
CA GLU A 74 5.29 58.44 -41.42
C GLU A 74 4.98 59.24 -42.68
N ILE A 75 5.82 59.11 -43.72
CA ILE A 75 5.63 59.82 -44.99
C ILE A 75 4.33 59.41 -45.68
N ARG A 76 3.96 58.13 -45.70
CA ARG A 76 2.67 57.66 -46.26
C ARG A 76 1.48 58.25 -45.50
N THR A 77 1.56 58.34 -44.18
CA THR A 77 0.50 58.93 -43.35
C THR A 77 0.38 60.43 -43.61
N ARG A 78 1.51 61.16 -43.64
CA ARG A 78 1.54 62.59 -43.99
C ARG A 78 0.99 62.82 -45.40
N TYR A 79 1.40 62.01 -46.38
CA TYR A 79 0.90 62.06 -47.75
C TYR A 79 -0.63 61.87 -47.80
N ALA A 80 -1.15 60.83 -47.14
CA ALA A 80 -2.59 60.57 -47.09
C ALA A 80 -3.39 61.73 -46.45
N ILE A 81 -2.84 62.35 -45.40
CA ILE A 81 -3.48 63.51 -44.75
C ILE A 81 -3.43 64.75 -45.65
N LEU A 82 -2.26 65.07 -46.23
CA LEU A 82 -2.07 66.26 -47.05
C LEU A 82 -2.78 66.19 -48.40
N THR A 83 -3.05 64.99 -48.92
CA THR A 83 -3.80 64.78 -50.16
C THR A 83 -5.29 64.53 -49.94
N TYR A 84 -5.80 64.72 -48.72
CA TYR A 84 -7.19 64.46 -48.37
C TYR A 84 -8.18 65.18 -49.29
N ASP A 85 -7.97 66.47 -49.56
CA ASP A 85 -8.87 67.26 -50.42
C ASP A 85 -8.88 66.79 -51.88
N GLN A 86 -7.81 66.12 -52.34
CA GLN A 86 -7.67 65.59 -53.69
C GLN A 86 -8.29 64.19 -53.82
N SER A 87 -8.24 63.38 -52.78
CA SER A 87 -8.71 61.99 -52.79
C SER A 87 -9.22 61.53 -51.42
N PRO A 88 -10.37 62.05 -50.95
CA PRO A 88 -10.88 61.80 -49.60
C PRO A 88 -11.08 60.31 -49.31
N ASP A 89 -11.62 59.55 -50.27
CA ASP A 89 -11.90 58.12 -50.09
C ASP A 89 -10.62 57.29 -49.93
N ALA A 90 -9.58 57.59 -50.70
CA ALA A 90 -8.29 56.89 -50.62
C ALA A 90 -7.59 57.19 -49.28
N SER A 91 -7.60 58.46 -48.85
CA SER A 91 -7.04 58.89 -47.58
C SER A 91 -7.78 58.26 -46.40
N LEU A 92 -9.13 58.29 -46.40
CA LEU A 92 -9.94 57.67 -45.34
C LEU A 92 -9.75 56.15 -45.31
N LYS A 93 -9.68 55.49 -46.47
CA LYS A 93 -9.38 54.06 -46.52
C LYS A 93 -8.03 53.75 -45.89
N TYR A 94 -6.98 54.47 -46.30
CA TYR A 94 -5.63 54.29 -45.75
C TYR A 94 -5.62 54.48 -44.22
N LEU A 95 -6.23 55.56 -43.72
CA LEU A 95 -6.26 55.86 -42.29
C LEU A 95 -7.07 54.83 -41.49
N ARG A 96 -8.22 54.35 -42.00
CA ARG A 96 -8.99 53.28 -41.35
C ARG A 96 -8.19 51.98 -41.27
N ASP A 97 -7.57 51.58 -42.38
CA ASP A 97 -6.76 50.36 -42.45
C ASP A 97 -5.51 50.47 -41.55
N ARG A 98 -4.86 51.64 -41.51
CA ARG A 98 -3.65 51.90 -40.70
C ARG A 98 -3.92 51.93 -39.19
N PHE A 99 -5.00 52.59 -38.77
CA PHE A 99 -5.32 52.76 -37.35
C PHE A 99 -6.30 51.70 -36.81
N GLY A 100 -6.71 50.72 -37.62
CA GLY A 100 -7.64 49.68 -37.21
C GLY A 100 -9.01 50.24 -36.79
N ILE A 101 -9.46 51.32 -37.44
CA ILE A 101 -10.74 51.96 -37.10
C ILE A 101 -11.87 51.11 -37.68
N HIS A 102 -12.41 50.26 -36.82
CA HIS A 102 -13.63 49.52 -37.09
C HIS A 102 -14.76 50.12 -36.24
N HIS A 103 -15.94 50.28 -36.85
CA HIS A 103 -17.16 50.63 -36.14
C HIS A 103 -18.04 49.38 -36.07
N PRO A 104 -17.82 48.46 -35.11
CA PRO A 104 -18.67 47.28 -34.94
C PRO A 104 -20.05 47.63 -34.34
N HIS A 105 -20.41 48.91 -34.28
CA HIS A 105 -21.65 49.38 -33.68
C HIS A 105 -22.81 49.17 -34.64
N GLN A 106 -23.74 48.30 -34.27
CA GLN A 106 -25.07 48.23 -34.86
C GLN A 106 -25.94 49.36 -34.30
N LYS A 107 -26.88 49.86 -35.12
CA LYS A 107 -27.87 50.85 -34.69
C LYS A 107 -28.85 50.19 -33.71
N ASP A 108 -28.94 50.68 -32.47
CA ASP A 108 -29.96 50.23 -31.52
C ASP A 108 -31.35 50.58 -32.05
N GLN A 109 -32.11 49.57 -32.49
CA GLN A 109 -33.52 49.70 -32.82
C GLN A 109 -34.33 49.52 -31.53
N LEU A 110 -34.61 50.62 -30.83
CA LEU A 110 -35.32 50.65 -29.53
C LEU A 110 -36.71 49.97 -29.55
N ASN A 111 -37.31 49.74 -30.73
CA ASN A 111 -38.64 49.17 -30.89
C ASN A 111 -38.66 47.84 -31.66
N ALA A 112 -37.51 47.21 -31.90
CA ALA A 112 -37.48 45.88 -32.51
C ALA A 112 -37.77 44.82 -31.44
N GLU A 113 -38.77 43.96 -31.65
CA GLU A 113 -38.96 42.79 -30.80
C GLU A 113 -37.68 41.93 -30.86
N PRO A 114 -37.06 41.59 -29.72
CA PRO A 114 -35.82 40.83 -29.71
C PRO A 114 -36.09 39.43 -30.29
N ASN A 115 -35.56 39.16 -31.48
CA ASN A 115 -35.53 37.83 -32.09
C ASN A 115 -34.40 36.98 -31.48
N LEU A 116 -34.43 36.84 -30.16
CA LEU A 116 -33.52 36.01 -29.39
C LEU A 116 -34.25 34.74 -28.92
N PRO A 117 -33.57 33.57 -28.92
CA PRO A 117 -34.16 32.37 -28.35
C PRO A 117 -34.55 32.61 -26.89
N THR A 118 -35.83 32.40 -26.57
CA THR A 118 -36.36 32.50 -25.20
C THR A 118 -36.17 31.22 -24.40
N ALA A 119 -35.68 30.16 -25.04
CA ALA A 119 -35.35 28.88 -24.44
C ALA A 119 -34.06 28.32 -25.04
N LEU A 120 -33.28 27.62 -24.21
CA LEU A 120 -32.10 26.89 -24.66
C LEU A 120 -32.53 25.58 -25.32
N ASP A 121 -32.02 25.28 -26.53
CA ASP A 121 -32.32 24.02 -27.21
C ASP A 121 -31.84 22.83 -26.35
N PRO A 122 -32.76 21.98 -25.86
CA PRO A 122 -32.42 20.84 -25.02
C PRO A 122 -31.43 19.88 -25.69
N ASN A 123 -31.39 19.82 -27.02
CA ASN A 123 -30.45 18.97 -27.76
C ASN A 123 -29.01 19.46 -27.61
N LEU A 124 -28.78 20.77 -27.44
CA LEU A 124 -27.42 21.33 -27.27
C LEU A 124 -26.82 21.04 -25.89
N ILE A 125 -27.67 20.79 -24.90
CA ILE A 125 -27.30 20.53 -23.51
C ILE A 125 -27.57 19.10 -23.05
N SER A 126 -27.96 18.22 -23.98
CA SER A 126 -28.21 16.82 -23.65
C SER A 126 -26.91 16.10 -23.26
N ARG A 127 -27.02 15.09 -22.38
CA ARG A 127 -25.90 14.22 -22.01
C ARG A 127 -25.22 13.62 -23.25
N ARG A 128 -26.00 13.21 -24.25
CA ARG A 128 -25.48 12.64 -25.51
C ARG A 128 -24.59 13.65 -26.23
N THR A 129 -25.05 14.88 -26.38
CA THR A 129 -24.30 15.95 -27.06
C THR A 129 -23.02 16.31 -26.32
N TYR A 130 -23.07 16.42 -24.98
CA TYR A 130 -21.87 16.66 -24.18
C TYR A 130 -20.89 15.48 -24.21
N THR A 131 -21.39 14.24 -24.18
CA THR A 131 -20.55 13.04 -24.31
C THR A 131 -19.82 13.02 -25.66
N GLN A 132 -20.54 13.31 -26.75
CA GLN A 132 -19.95 13.37 -28.09
C GLN A 132 -18.89 14.48 -28.20
N ARG A 133 -19.17 15.68 -27.69
CA ARG A 133 -18.20 16.78 -27.66
C ARG A 133 -16.96 16.43 -26.83
N SER A 134 -17.16 15.85 -25.65
CA SER A 134 -16.08 15.44 -24.76
C SER A 134 -15.19 14.38 -25.40
N LEU A 135 -15.79 13.33 -25.98
CA LEU A 135 -15.04 12.26 -26.67
C LEU A 135 -14.36 12.74 -27.96
N ALA A 136 -14.90 13.75 -28.65
CA ALA A 136 -14.25 14.34 -29.82
C ALA A 136 -12.95 15.07 -29.45
N ILE A 137 -12.94 15.76 -28.30
CA ILE A 137 -11.76 16.47 -27.77
C ILE A 137 -10.79 15.50 -27.08
N HIS A 138 -11.33 14.56 -26.28
CA HIS A 138 -10.59 13.64 -25.43
C HIS A 138 -10.68 12.20 -25.96
N GLN A 139 -10.19 11.95 -27.18
CA GLN A 139 -10.36 10.65 -27.85
C GLN A 139 -9.70 9.47 -27.13
N GLN A 140 -8.66 9.72 -26.34
CA GLN A 140 -7.83 8.70 -25.69
C GLN A 140 -7.97 8.67 -24.16
N ASN A 141 -8.83 9.51 -23.57
CA ASN A 141 -8.95 9.63 -22.13
C ASN A 141 -10.36 10.09 -21.73
N LEU A 142 -10.63 10.14 -20.43
CA LEU A 142 -11.88 10.49 -19.79
C LEU A 142 -11.77 11.78 -18.97
N ASN A 143 -10.83 12.68 -19.31
CA ASN A 143 -10.61 13.93 -18.57
C ASN A 143 -11.82 14.88 -18.64
N GLY A 144 -12.61 14.80 -19.71
CA GLY A 144 -13.86 15.57 -19.83
C GLY A 144 -15.06 14.94 -19.12
N PHE A 145 -14.83 13.98 -18.21
CA PHE A 145 -15.87 13.31 -17.43
C PHE A 145 -15.53 13.35 -15.93
N GLU A 146 -16.50 13.75 -15.11
CA GLU A 146 -16.45 13.67 -13.65
C GLU A 146 -16.73 12.24 -13.16
N ASP A 147 -16.33 11.91 -11.93
CA ASP A 147 -16.51 10.56 -11.37
C ASP A 147 -18.00 10.16 -11.26
N ALA A 148 -18.90 11.14 -11.07
CA ALA A 148 -20.35 10.92 -11.07
C ALA A 148 -20.90 10.37 -12.40
N SER A 149 -20.12 10.44 -13.48
CA SER A 149 -20.51 9.87 -14.77
C SER A 149 -20.30 8.36 -14.87
N PHE A 150 -19.53 7.76 -13.97
CA PHE A 150 -19.05 6.38 -14.12
C PHE A 150 -20.18 5.36 -14.15
N ASP A 151 -21.24 5.54 -13.34
CA ASP A 151 -22.40 4.64 -13.29
C ASP A 151 -23.00 4.33 -14.66
N TRP A 152 -23.05 5.32 -15.55
CA TRP A 152 -23.55 5.13 -16.92
C TRP A 152 -22.42 4.99 -17.94
N LEU A 153 -21.23 5.53 -17.69
CA LEU A 153 -20.10 5.44 -18.63
C LEU A 153 -19.61 3.99 -18.79
N LEU A 154 -19.73 3.18 -17.74
CA LEU A 154 -19.45 1.73 -17.76
C LEU A 154 -20.29 0.94 -18.77
N THR A 155 -21.45 1.49 -19.18
CA THR A 155 -22.33 0.88 -20.18
C THR A 155 -21.95 1.22 -21.62
N GLN A 156 -21.02 2.16 -21.81
CA GLN A 156 -20.58 2.61 -23.12
C GLN A 156 -19.40 1.77 -23.62
N THR A 157 -19.21 1.73 -24.94
CA THR A 157 -18.04 1.10 -25.54
C THR A 157 -16.83 2.00 -25.33
N LEU A 158 -15.94 1.59 -24.42
CA LEU A 158 -14.69 2.29 -24.12
C LEU A 158 -13.51 1.61 -24.82
N ASN A 159 -12.58 2.40 -25.34
CA ASN A 159 -11.30 1.88 -25.79
C ASN A 159 -10.39 1.50 -24.60
N GLU A 160 -9.25 0.87 -24.87
CA GLU A 160 -8.35 0.36 -23.82
C GLU A 160 -7.85 1.45 -22.87
N ASN A 161 -7.46 2.62 -23.39
CA ASN A 161 -6.95 3.74 -22.58
C ASN A 161 -8.06 4.33 -21.70
N GLN A 162 -9.26 4.50 -22.26
CA GLN A 162 -10.43 4.98 -21.53
C GLN A 162 -10.84 3.99 -20.44
N ARG A 163 -10.92 2.70 -20.75
CA ARG A 163 -11.24 1.64 -19.77
C ARG A 163 -10.26 1.66 -18.61
N ARG A 164 -8.96 1.73 -18.89
CA ARG A 164 -7.95 1.80 -17.84
C ARG A 164 -8.10 3.04 -16.96
N GLN A 165 -8.29 4.21 -17.57
CA GLN A 165 -8.45 5.43 -16.80
C GLN A 165 -9.73 5.42 -15.96
N LEU A 166 -10.80 4.81 -16.47
CA LEU A 166 -12.01 4.57 -15.69
C LEU A 166 -11.67 3.73 -14.46
N LEU A 167 -11.09 2.54 -14.66
CA LEU A 167 -10.70 1.63 -13.58
C LEU A 167 -9.73 2.25 -12.58
N SER A 168 -8.80 3.12 -13.03
CA SER A 168 -7.86 3.82 -12.13
C SER A 168 -8.53 4.86 -11.24
N ARG A 169 -9.70 5.38 -11.66
CA ARG A 169 -10.49 6.36 -10.90
C ARG A 169 -11.60 5.71 -10.07
N LEU A 170 -11.91 4.43 -10.28
CA LEU A 170 -12.92 3.72 -9.48
C LEU A 170 -12.42 3.48 -8.06
N SER A 171 -13.15 4.02 -7.09
CA SER A 171 -12.88 3.84 -5.65
C SER A 171 -13.77 2.77 -5.01
N ARG A 172 -14.85 2.34 -5.66
CA ARG A 172 -15.81 1.37 -5.13
C ARG A 172 -15.93 0.14 -6.04
N PRO A 173 -16.24 -1.04 -5.49
CA PRO A 173 -16.38 -2.26 -6.26
C PRO A 173 -17.84 -2.55 -6.72
N ASP A 174 -18.81 -1.69 -6.40
CA ASP A 174 -20.26 -1.93 -6.54
C ASP A 174 -20.81 -1.70 -7.97
N TYR A 175 -19.92 -1.54 -8.95
CA TYR A 175 -20.29 -1.27 -10.32
C TYR A 175 -20.70 -2.54 -11.10
N PRO A 176 -21.85 -2.53 -11.82
CA PRO A 176 -22.26 -3.63 -12.67
C PRO A 176 -21.20 -3.96 -13.74
N GLY A 177 -20.86 -5.25 -13.89
CA GLY A 177 -19.91 -5.70 -14.91
C GLY A 177 -18.44 -5.35 -14.63
N LEU A 178 -18.11 -4.83 -13.44
CA LEU A 178 -16.75 -4.44 -13.07
C LEU A 178 -15.71 -5.55 -13.28
N VAL A 179 -16.03 -6.79 -12.88
CA VAL A 179 -15.09 -7.92 -12.99
C VAL A 179 -14.70 -8.16 -14.45
N LYS A 180 -15.68 -8.11 -15.36
CA LYS A 180 -15.43 -8.26 -16.79
C LYS A 180 -14.52 -7.13 -17.32
N LEU A 181 -14.77 -5.88 -16.91
CA LEU A 181 -13.92 -4.75 -17.31
C LEU A 181 -12.49 -4.89 -16.82
N ILE A 182 -12.29 -5.40 -15.60
CA ILE A 182 -10.96 -5.70 -15.06
C ILE A 182 -10.31 -6.81 -15.88
N VAL A 183 -11.01 -7.89 -16.20
CA VAL A 183 -10.47 -8.97 -17.05
C VAL A 183 -10.07 -8.43 -18.43
N ASP A 184 -10.90 -7.59 -19.04
CA ASP A 184 -10.62 -6.96 -20.33
C ASP A 184 -9.38 -6.03 -20.26
N ASP A 185 -9.19 -5.28 -19.18
CA ASP A 185 -7.95 -4.50 -18.97
C ASP A 185 -6.74 -5.38 -18.69
N LEU A 186 -6.90 -6.47 -17.93
CA LEU A 186 -5.81 -7.39 -17.62
C LEU A 186 -5.29 -8.12 -18.87
N ASN A 187 -6.16 -8.39 -19.84
CA ASN A 187 -5.80 -8.99 -21.12
C ASN A 187 -5.22 -7.98 -22.13
N ALA A 188 -5.26 -6.68 -21.85
CA ALA A 188 -4.71 -5.67 -22.74
C ALA A 188 -3.17 -5.71 -22.76
N PRO A 189 -2.51 -5.45 -23.91
CA PRO A 189 -1.05 -5.60 -24.04
C PRO A 189 -0.21 -4.77 -23.06
N ARG A 190 -0.75 -3.64 -22.59
CA ARG A 190 -0.06 -2.73 -21.67
C ARG A 190 -0.49 -2.90 -20.22
N SER A 191 -1.23 -3.96 -19.86
CA SER A 191 -1.66 -4.25 -18.49
C SER A 191 -0.52 -4.19 -17.48
N GLY A 192 -0.75 -3.48 -16.38
CA GLY A 192 0.13 -3.52 -15.21
C GLY A 192 -0.08 -4.77 -14.34
N GLY A 193 -0.97 -5.67 -14.74
CA GLY A 193 -1.35 -6.84 -13.97
C GLY A 193 -2.27 -6.52 -12.79
N PHE A 194 -2.70 -7.56 -12.07
CA PHE A 194 -3.56 -7.41 -10.91
C PHE A 194 -2.82 -6.68 -9.77
N GLY A 195 -3.52 -5.79 -9.07
CA GLY A 195 -2.96 -4.90 -8.05
C GLY A 195 -2.36 -3.58 -8.56
N SER A 196 -2.25 -3.37 -9.88
CA SER A 196 -1.76 -2.09 -10.43
C SER A 196 -2.76 -0.92 -10.30
N LEU A 197 -4.05 -1.22 -10.12
CA LEU A 197 -5.13 -0.25 -9.97
C LEU A 197 -5.77 -0.39 -8.58
N THR A 198 -6.14 0.73 -7.97
CA THR A 198 -6.71 0.78 -6.61
C THR A 198 -7.97 -0.06 -6.48
N VAL A 199 -8.83 -0.10 -7.50
CA VAL A 199 -10.08 -0.88 -7.47
C VAL A 199 -9.84 -2.38 -7.22
N HIS A 200 -8.67 -2.91 -7.58
CA HIS A 200 -8.34 -4.33 -7.40
C HIS A 200 -8.35 -4.77 -5.93
N SER A 201 -7.88 -3.94 -4.99
CA SER A 201 -7.87 -4.27 -3.56
C SER A 201 -9.25 -4.13 -2.91
N HIS A 202 -10.15 -3.37 -3.53
CA HIS A 202 -11.50 -3.13 -3.04
C HIS A 202 -12.50 -4.22 -3.43
N LEU A 203 -12.17 -5.09 -4.40
CA LEU A 203 -13.03 -6.18 -4.83
C LEU A 203 -13.54 -7.03 -3.65
N LEU A 204 -14.79 -7.46 -3.77
CA LEU A 204 -15.42 -8.39 -2.83
C LEU A 204 -14.93 -9.82 -3.07
N LEU A 205 -15.05 -10.69 -2.07
CA LEU A 205 -14.65 -12.10 -2.19
C LEU A 205 -15.37 -12.80 -3.36
N THR A 206 -16.66 -12.53 -3.54
CA THR A 206 -17.45 -13.06 -4.66
C THR A 206 -16.95 -12.60 -6.02
N GLN A 207 -16.47 -11.36 -6.12
CA GLN A 207 -15.91 -10.79 -7.34
C GLN A 207 -14.50 -11.33 -7.63
N LEU A 208 -13.69 -11.58 -6.60
CA LEU A 208 -12.39 -12.26 -6.76
C LEU A 208 -12.58 -13.69 -7.28
N GLU A 209 -13.58 -14.42 -6.78
CA GLU A 209 -13.93 -15.74 -7.29
C GLU A 209 -14.47 -15.69 -8.73
N GLU A 210 -15.28 -14.70 -9.07
CA GLU A 210 -15.72 -14.48 -10.46
C GLU A 210 -14.53 -14.17 -11.37
N LEU A 211 -13.58 -13.34 -10.91
CA LEU A 211 -12.36 -13.01 -11.65
C LEU A 211 -11.53 -14.28 -11.92
N LEU A 212 -11.39 -15.17 -10.93
CA LEU A 212 -10.68 -16.45 -11.09
C LEU A 212 -11.37 -17.38 -12.10
N LYS A 213 -12.70 -17.36 -12.20
CA LYS A 213 -13.43 -18.14 -13.21
C LYS A 213 -13.15 -17.64 -14.64
N LEU A 214 -13.04 -16.32 -14.81
CA LEU A 214 -12.81 -15.70 -16.11
C LEU A 214 -11.33 -15.68 -16.51
N LYS A 215 -10.43 -15.59 -15.52
CA LYS A 215 -8.99 -15.44 -15.73
C LYS A 215 -8.20 -16.22 -14.65
N PRO A 216 -8.07 -17.56 -14.78
CA PRO A 216 -7.46 -18.39 -13.74
C PRO A 216 -5.97 -18.12 -13.47
N ASP A 217 -5.24 -17.57 -14.44
CA ASP A 217 -3.79 -17.32 -14.37
C ASP A 217 -3.40 -16.29 -13.30
N VAL A 218 -4.34 -15.48 -12.82
CA VAL A 218 -4.08 -14.50 -11.74
C VAL A 218 -3.98 -15.12 -10.35
N LEU A 219 -4.35 -16.39 -10.17
CA LEU A 219 -4.41 -17.03 -8.85
C LEU A 219 -3.10 -16.94 -8.09
N ASP A 220 -1.98 -17.13 -8.78
CA ASP A 220 -0.65 -17.12 -8.19
C ASP A 220 0.01 -15.73 -8.19
N HIS A 221 -0.68 -14.69 -8.66
CA HIS A 221 -0.16 -13.32 -8.56
C HIS A 221 -0.13 -12.86 -7.10
N GLN A 222 1.02 -12.37 -6.63
CA GLN A 222 1.21 -11.98 -5.23
C GLN A 222 0.18 -10.94 -4.74
N ASN A 223 -0.14 -9.94 -5.58
CA ASN A 223 -1.15 -8.93 -5.25
C ASN A 223 -2.56 -9.51 -5.16
N PHE A 224 -2.88 -10.51 -5.98
CA PHE A 224 -4.17 -11.20 -5.93
C PHE A 224 -4.30 -12.00 -4.63
N VAL A 225 -3.28 -12.80 -4.30
CA VAL A 225 -3.20 -13.55 -3.04
C VAL A 225 -3.39 -12.62 -1.84
N ARG A 226 -2.69 -11.47 -1.81
CA ARG A 226 -2.84 -10.47 -0.73
C ARG A 226 -4.26 -9.91 -0.66
N ALA A 227 -4.83 -9.49 -1.78
CA ALA A 227 -6.20 -8.96 -1.81
C ALA A 227 -7.21 -10.01 -1.32
N TYR A 228 -7.03 -11.28 -1.71
CA TYR A 228 -7.87 -12.38 -1.28
C TYR A 228 -7.74 -12.65 0.23
N LEU A 229 -6.51 -12.70 0.77
CA LEU A 229 -6.25 -12.89 2.21
C LEU A 229 -6.93 -11.84 3.08
N VAL A 230 -6.91 -10.57 2.66
CA VAL A 230 -7.61 -9.49 3.38
C VAL A 230 -9.11 -9.77 3.52
N LYS A 231 -9.75 -10.37 2.49
CA LYS A 231 -11.19 -10.72 2.55
C LYS A 231 -11.48 -11.96 3.39
N LEU A 232 -10.47 -12.73 3.78
CA LEU A 232 -10.63 -13.89 4.67
C LEU A 232 -10.46 -13.54 6.15
N GLN A 233 -9.96 -12.33 6.44
CA GLN A 233 -9.72 -11.88 7.81
C GLN A 233 -11.01 -11.97 8.64
N PRO A 234 -10.89 -12.28 9.95
CA PRO A 234 -12.01 -12.18 10.87
C PRO A 234 -12.53 -10.74 10.94
N SER A 235 -13.80 -10.58 11.31
CA SER A 235 -14.37 -9.25 11.56
C SER A 235 -13.61 -8.54 12.68
N ALA A 236 -13.48 -7.21 12.58
CA ALA A 236 -12.87 -6.38 13.61
C ALA A 236 -13.64 -6.44 14.95
N ASP A 237 -14.93 -6.78 14.91
CA ASP A 237 -15.79 -6.88 16.09
C ASP A 237 -15.66 -8.23 16.84
N VAL A 238 -14.88 -9.18 16.29
CA VAL A 238 -14.71 -10.52 16.85
C VAL A 238 -13.32 -10.66 17.45
N ASP A 239 -13.24 -11.01 18.73
CA ASP A 239 -12.00 -11.30 19.44
C ASP A 239 -11.49 -12.73 19.13
N TRP A 240 -11.20 -12.96 17.85
CA TRP A 240 -10.78 -14.27 17.33
C TRP A 240 -9.43 -14.74 17.89
N ARG A 241 -8.61 -13.84 18.47
CA ARG A 241 -7.31 -14.21 19.05
C ARG A 241 -7.45 -14.97 20.37
N ASN A 242 -8.51 -14.67 21.13
CA ASN A 242 -8.82 -15.35 22.39
C ASN A 242 -9.92 -16.41 22.23
N ASP A 243 -10.66 -16.38 21.12
CA ASP A 243 -11.66 -17.39 20.78
C ASP A 243 -11.06 -18.49 19.88
N LYS A 244 -10.90 -19.70 20.46
CA LYS A 244 -10.31 -20.85 19.77
C LYS A 244 -11.17 -21.35 18.60
N GLU A 245 -12.48 -21.19 18.66
CA GLU A 245 -13.38 -21.64 17.59
C GLU A 245 -13.30 -20.70 16.39
N GLU A 246 -13.31 -19.39 16.63
CA GLU A 246 -13.13 -18.38 15.58
C GLU A 246 -11.73 -18.42 14.97
N LEU A 247 -10.68 -18.63 15.77
CA LEU A 247 -9.33 -18.87 15.26
C LEU A 247 -9.28 -20.10 14.36
N SER A 248 -9.93 -21.19 14.75
CA SER A 248 -10.03 -22.42 13.93
C SER A 248 -10.73 -22.14 12.60
N ALA A 249 -11.89 -21.46 12.66
CA ALA A 249 -12.67 -21.10 11.47
C ALA A 249 -11.85 -20.22 10.52
N TYR A 250 -11.11 -19.24 11.06
CA TYR A 250 -10.22 -18.39 10.28
C TYR A 250 -9.10 -19.19 9.59
N LEU A 251 -8.35 -19.99 10.35
CA LEU A 251 -7.26 -20.82 9.79
C LEU A 251 -7.77 -21.78 8.72
N ASN A 252 -8.98 -22.34 8.89
CA ASN A 252 -9.61 -23.20 7.88
C ASN A 252 -9.93 -22.43 6.58
N ARG A 253 -10.48 -21.21 6.67
CA ARG A 253 -10.71 -20.36 5.49
C ARG A 253 -9.41 -20.08 4.73
N VAL A 254 -8.36 -19.69 5.44
CA VAL A 254 -7.06 -19.36 4.82
C VAL A 254 -6.41 -20.61 4.22
N GLN A 255 -6.47 -21.76 4.90
CA GLN A 255 -5.90 -23.00 4.37
C GLN A 255 -6.62 -23.47 3.10
N GLN A 256 -7.96 -23.42 3.07
CA GLN A 256 -8.73 -23.79 1.87
C GLN A 256 -8.28 -22.98 0.65
N PHE A 257 -7.96 -21.70 0.85
CA PHE A 257 -7.38 -20.86 -0.20
C PHE A 257 -5.93 -21.26 -0.51
N ALA A 258 -5.07 -21.38 0.51
CA ALA A 258 -3.66 -21.72 0.34
C ALA A 258 -3.43 -23.05 -0.39
N ASN A 259 -4.34 -24.02 -0.21
CA ASN A 259 -4.30 -25.33 -0.88
C ASN A 259 -4.48 -25.24 -2.40
N ARG A 260 -5.06 -24.15 -2.92
CA ARG A 260 -5.23 -23.91 -4.36
C ARG A 260 -3.97 -23.35 -5.02
N LEU A 261 -3.03 -22.82 -4.22
CA LEU A 261 -1.88 -22.07 -4.72
C LEU A 261 -0.72 -22.97 -5.16
N ALA A 262 0.06 -22.50 -6.13
CA ALA A 262 1.27 -23.18 -6.58
C ALA A 262 2.38 -23.18 -5.49
N PRO A 263 3.44 -24.00 -5.64
CA PRO A 263 4.55 -24.07 -4.69
C PRO A 263 5.28 -22.75 -4.43
N VAL A 264 5.19 -21.76 -5.34
CA VAL A 264 5.73 -20.41 -5.11
C VAL A 264 5.15 -19.75 -3.85
N HIS A 265 3.97 -20.18 -3.39
CA HIS A 265 3.33 -19.73 -2.16
C HIS A 265 3.52 -20.70 -0.98
N ASN A 266 4.56 -21.55 -1.00
CA ASN A 266 4.86 -22.48 0.09
C ASN A 266 5.04 -21.78 1.45
N THR A 267 5.56 -20.55 1.46
CA THR A 267 5.62 -19.75 2.68
C THR A 267 4.24 -19.58 3.33
N LEU A 268 3.16 -19.45 2.54
CA LEU A 268 1.82 -19.19 3.07
C LEU A 268 1.22 -20.50 3.59
N LYS A 269 1.48 -21.59 2.87
CA LYS A 269 1.11 -22.94 3.31
C LYS A 269 1.78 -23.27 4.65
N ALA A 270 3.09 -23.03 4.77
CA ALA A 270 3.84 -23.23 6.01
C ALA A 270 3.29 -22.36 7.14
N HIS A 271 3.06 -21.07 6.87
CA HIS A 271 2.49 -20.12 7.82
C HIS A 271 1.15 -20.61 8.40
N VAL A 272 0.22 -21.02 7.54
CA VAL A 272 -1.10 -21.48 7.98
C VAL A 272 -1.01 -22.82 8.73
N LEU A 273 -0.25 -23.79 8.20
CA LEU A 273 -0.08 -25.10 8.84
C LEU A 273 0.58 -24.98 10.22
N TYR A 274 1.59 -24.12 10.38
CA TYR A 274 2.22 -23.83 11.65
C TYR A 274 1.23 -23.32 12.69
N HIS A 275 0.40 -22.33 12.33
CA HIS A 275 -0.61 -21.78 13.24
C HIS A 275 -1.72 -22.78 13.56
N ARG A 276 -2.04 -23.70 12.64
CA ARG A 276 -2.94 -24.83 12.94
C ARG A 276 -2.32 -25.81 13.93
N LEU A 277 -1.04 -26.15 13.78
CA LEU A 277 -0.31 -26.98 14.74
C LEU A 277 -0.25 -26.31 16.13
N LEU A 278 -0.06 -24.99 16.20
CA LEU A 278 -0.14 -24.27 17.48
C LEU A 278 -1.52 -24.40 18.14
N LEU A 279 -2.59 -24.22 17.37
CA LEU A 279 -3.96 -24.33 17.87
C LEU A 279 -4.30 -25.75 18.34
N GLU A 280 -3.99 -26.76 17.53
CA GLU A 280 -4.19 -28.18 17.88
C GLU A 280 -3.46 -28.53 19.17
N ARG A 281 -2.18 -28.14 19.29
CA ARG A 281 -1.38 -28.33 20.50
C ARG A 281 -2.01 -27.64 21.72
N ALA A 282 -2.49 -26.41 21.57
CA ALA A 282 -3.18 -25.66 22.63
C ALA A 282 -4.56 -26.25 23.02
N GLN A 283 -5.08 -27.17 22.21
CA GLN A 283 -6.28 -27.97 22.48
C GLN A 283 -5.95 -29.39 22.95
N GLY A 284 -4.66 -29.72 23.11
CA GLY A 284 -4.21 -31.05 23.51
C GLY A 284 -4.30 -32.10 22.40
N ARG A 285 -4.48 -31.66 21.15
CA ARG A 285 -4.55 -32.52 19.97
C ARG A 285 -3.23 -32.47 19.22
N TYR A 286 -2.71 -33.63 18.85
CA TYR A 286 -1.44 -33.77 18.13
C TYR A 286 -1.67 -34.54 16.83
N ASN A 287 -2.23 -33.86 15.83
CA ASN A 287 -2.50 -34.45 14.52
C ASN A 287 -1.19 -34.72 13.77
N LYS A 288 -0.87 -36.00 13.61
CA LYS A 288 0.31 -36.48 12.90
C LYS A 288 0.29 -36.13 11.41
N ASP A 289 -0.85 -36.31 10.74
CA ASP A 289 -0.96 -36.04 9.29
C ASP A 289 -0.70 -34.56 8.99
N LEU A 290 -1.21 -33.67 9.85
CA LEU A 290 -0.95 -32.23 9.76
C LEU A 290 0.53 -31.89 9.96
N LEU A 291 1.19 -32.55 10.91
CA LEU A 291 2.64 -32.40 11.10
C LEU A 291 3.40 -32.88 9.86
N MET A 292 3.03 -34.01 9.28
CA MET A 292 3.67 -34.54 8.08
C MET A 292 3.51 -33.62 6.88
N GLU A 293 2.33 -33.02 6.69
CA GLU A 293 2.08 -32.00 5.66
C GLU A 293 3.00 -30.78 5.85
N TYR A 294 3.17 -30.32 7.09
CA TYR A 294 4.10 -29.23 7.41
C TYR A 294 5.57 -29.61 7.16
N LEU A 295 5.99 -30.81 7.55
CA LEU A 295 7.37 -31.29 7.38
C LEU A 295 7.77 -31.45 5.91
N GLN A 296 6.82 -31.73 5.01
CA GLN A 296 7.04 -31.82 3.57
C GLN A 296 7.38 -30.47 2.92
N LEU A 297 7.05 -29.34 3.57
CA LEU A 297 7.32 -28.03 3.01
C LEU A 297 8.81 -27.68 3.16
N PRO A 298 9.50 -27.35 2.04
CA PRO A 298 10.94 -27.13 2.06
C PRO A 298 11.27 -25.81 2.75
N ARG A 299 12.12 -25.87 3.78
CA ARG A 299 12.56 -24.69 4.54
C ARG A 299 13.99 -24.85 5.05
N GLN A 300 14.62 -23.73 5.36
CA GLN A 300 15.95 -23.68 5.96
C GLN A 300 15.82 -23.83 7.47
N SER A 301 16.00 -25.06 7.97
CA SER A 301 16.04 -25.34 9.41
C SER A 301 17.08 -26.42 9.71
N ASP A 302 17.79 -26.29 10.82
CA ASP A 302 18.95 -27.13 11.15
C ASP A 302 18.60 -28.61 11.35
N TYR A 303 17.38 -28.89 11.81
CA TYR A 303 16.90 -30.26 12.03
C TYR A 303 16.40 -30.93 10.74
N MET A 304 16.38 -30.24 9.59
CA MET A 304 15.91 -30.82 8.32
C MET A 304 16.92 -31.84 7.78
N SER A 305 16.40 -32.89 7.15
CA SER A 305 17.23 -33.94 6.53
C SER A 305 18.15 -33.35 5.47
N THR A 306 19.28 -34.02 5.22
CA THR A 306 20.19 -33.62 4.14
C THR A 306 19.49 -33.64 2.77
N ALA A 307 18.61 -34.63 2.55
CA ALA A 307 17.81 -34.71 1.33
C ALA A 307 16.91 -33.48 1.12
N MET A 308 16.29 -32.96 2.19
CA MET A 308 15.49 -31.73 2.12
C MET A 308 16.36 -30.50 1.87
N ARG A 309 17.50 -30.38 2.57
CA ARG A 309 18.44 -29.25 2.45
C ARG A 309 19.07 -29.14 1.07
N ASP A 310 19.29 -30.26 0.40
CA ASP A 310 19.89 -30.30 -0.94
C ASP A 310 18.85 -30.30 -2.08
N SER A 311 17.55 -30.30 -1.75
CA SER A 311 16.47 -30.42 -2.71
C SER A 311 16.34 -29.19 -3.63
N GLU A 312 15.99 -29.43 -4.90
CA GLU A 312 15.66 -28.36 -5.84
C GLU A 312 14.39 -27.59 -5.42
N ALA A 313 13.47 -28.27 -4.71
CA ALA A 313 12.27 -27.66 -4.16
C ALA A 313 12.60 -26.53 -3.17
N LEU A 314 13.61 -26.73 -2.30
CA LEU A 314 14.10 -25.68 -1.39
C LEU A 314 14.74 -24.51 -2.13
N ARG A 315 15.50 -24.79 -3.19
CA ARG A 315 16.17 -23.74 -3.99
C ARG A 315 15.19 -22.85 -4.73
N ARG A 316 14.11 -23.42 -5.26
CA ARG A 316 13.11 -22.68 -6.06
C ARG A 316 11.98 -22.10 -5.22
N PHE A 317 11.53 -22.83 -4.21
CA PHE A 317 10.26 -22.61 -3.52
C PHE A 317 10.39 -22.79 -2.00
N GLY A 318 11.56 -22.44 -1.45
CA GLY A 318 11.81 -22.48 -0.01
C GLY A 318 10.90 -21.53 0.76
N CYS A 319 10.41 -22.00 1.90
CA CYS A 319 9.57 -21.19 2.79
C CYS A 319 10.42 -20.15 3.52
N ASP A 320 9.93 -18.90 3.56
CA ASP A 320 10.47 -17.84 4.41
C ASP A 320 9.71 -17.76 5.74
N LEU A 321 10.25 -18.39 6.79
CA LEU A 321 9.62 -18.46 8.10
C LEU A 321 9.51 -17.08 8.80
N ASN A 322 10.25 -16.07 8.34
CA ASN A 322 10.21 -14.71 8.91
C ASN A 322 9.14 -13.83 8.26
N SER A 323 8.51 -14.29 7.17
CA SER A 323 7.47 -13.52 6.50
C SER A 323 6.24 -13.35 7.39
N ASN A 324 5.80 -12.11 7.53
CA ASN A 324 4.56 -11.73 8.21
C ASN A 324 3.44 -11.31 7.24
N TYR A 325 3.65 -11.50 5.92
CA TYR A 325 2.69 -11.12 4.88
C TYR A 325 2.26 -9.65 4.91
N ASP A 326 3.13 -8.74 5.33
CA ASP A 326 2.79 -7.32 5.53
C ASP A 326 1.56 -7.13 6.45
N GLY A 327 1.33 -8.07 7.37
CA GLY A 327 0.19 -8.09 8.27
C GLY A 327 -1.13 -8.56 7.66
N THR A 328 -1.19 -8.99 6.39
CA THR A 328 -2.46 -9.38 5.76
C THR A 328 -3.08 -10.63 6.38
N THR A 329 -2.29 -11.53 6.98
CA THR A 329 -2.81 -12.70 7.69
C THR A 329 -3.18 -12.40 9.14
N LEU A 330 -2.79 -11.24 9.69
CA LEU A 330 -2.96 -10.86 11.10
C LEU A 330 -2.32 -11.84 12.13
N LEU A 331 -1.54 -12.81 11.65
CA LEU A 331 -0.84 -13.83 12.43
C LEU A 331 0.64 -13.45 12.53
N ALA A 332 1.28 -13.86 13.62
CA ALA A 332 2.71 -13.64 13.80
C ALA A 332 3.55 -14.44 12.78
N PRO A 333 4.73 -13.95 12.38
CA PRO A 333 5.68 -14.76 11.62
C PRO A 333 6.07 -16.01 12.43
N ILE A 334 6.50 -17.06 11.73
CA ILE A 334 6.89 -18.34 12.37
C ILE A 334 8.19 -18.16 13.17
N GLY A 335 9.21 -17.56 12.54
CA GLY A 335 10.55 -17.48 13.12
C GLY A 335 11.16 -18.88 13.30
N ASN A 336 11.43 -19.26 14.55
CA ASN A 336 11.95 -20.58 14.89
C ASN A 336 10.80 -21.58 15.12
N ASP A 337 10.71 -22.59 14.25
CA ASP A 337 9.68 -23.61 14.33
C ASP A 337 10.10 -24.90 15.07
N GLU A 338 11.40 -25.07 15.36
CA GLU A 338 11.95 -26.26 16.03
C GLU A 338 11.22 -26.59 17.34
N PRO A 339 10.91 -25.63 18.24
CA PRO A 339 10.25 -25.95 19.50
C PRO A 339 8.85 -26.56 19.31
N LEU A 340 8.12 -26.13 18.27
CA LEU A 340 6.81 -26.70 17.97
C LEU A 340 6.93 -28.10 17.38
N VAL A 341 7.82 -28.28 16.40
CA VAL A 341 8.07 -29.57 15.75
C VAL A 341 8.56 -30.60 16.79
N ARG A 342 9.52 -30.21 17.64
CA ARG A 342 10.01 -31.01 18.75
C ARG A 342 8.89 -31.39 19.71
N SER A 343 8.03 -30.44 20.10
CA SER A 343 6.88 -30.71 20.97
C SER A 343 5.93 -31.74 20.37
N TYR A 344 5.69 -31.69 19.06
CA TYR A 344 4.88 -32.67 18.36
C TYR A 344 5.52 -34.06 18.31
N LEU A 345 6.79 -34.13 17.91
CA LEU A 345 7.53 -35.40 17.81
C LEU A 345 7.64 -36.08 19.17
N THR A 346 8.01 -35.34 20.22
CA THR A 346 8.12 -35.89 21.58
C THR A 346 6.78 -36.40 22.12
N HIS A 347 5.66 -35.82 21.71
CA HIS A 347 4.34 -36.35 22.06
C HIS A 347 4.04 -37.66 21.30
N LEU A 348 4.25 -37.68 19.97
CA LEU A 348 3.99 -38.84 19.14
C LEU A 348 4.94 -40.02 19.44
N PHE A 349 6.18 -39.74 19.86
CA PHE A 349 7.17 -40.75 20.21
C PHE A 349 6.93 -41.46 21.54
N VAL A 350 6.02 -40.97 22.39
CA VAL A 350 5.63 -41.70 23.61
C VAL A 350 5.16 -43.11 23.23
N ASP A 351 4.22 -43.20 22.28
CA ASP A 351 3.61 -44.48 21.88
C ASP A 351 4.25 -45.11 20.63
N ALA A 352 5.08 -44.37 19.87
CA ALA A 352 5.72 -44.89 18.68
C ALA A 352 6.79 -45.96 18.98
N ALA A 353 6.85 -47.00 18.15
CA ALA A 353 7.88 -48.05 18.22
C ALA A 353 9.23 -47.60 17.65
N ASN A 354 9.23 -46.70 16.68
CA ASN A 354 10.41 -46.12 16.04
C ASN A 354 10.07 -44.76 15.40
N SER A 355 11.08 -44.08 14.86
CA SER A 355 10.96 -42.76 14.24
C SER A 355 11.08 -42.76 12.71
N LYS A 356 11.14 -43.94 12.06
CA LYS A 356 11.58 -44.07 10.65
C LYS A 356 10.77 -43.24 9.65
N GLU A 357 9.49 -43.06 9.92
CA GLU A 357 8.59 -42.30 9.06
C GLU A 357 8.94 -40.81 8.92
N TYR A 358 9.73 -40.26 9.85
CA TYR A 358 10.15 -38.85 9.81
C TYR A 358 11.53 -38.67 9.17
N GLU A 359 12.33 -39.73 8.97
CA GLU A 359 13.69 -39.69 8.40
C GLU A 359 13.78 -39.03 7.00
N PRO A 360 12.77 -39.15 6.10
CA PRO A 360 12.81 -38.44 4.82
C PRO A 360 12.89 -36.91 5.00
N TYR A 361 12.30 -36.39 6.09
CA TYR A 361 12.16 -34.96 6.34
C TYR A 361 13.12 -34.46 7.40
N ILE A 362 13.42 -35.24 8.43
CA ILE A 362 14.19 -34.81 9.60
C ILE A 362 15.56 -35.47 9.60
N ASN A 363 16.58 -34.73 10.04
CA ASN A 363 17.94 -35.23 10.19
C ASN A 363 17.96 -36.47 11.11
N ASP A 364 18.54 -37.57 10.63
CA ASP A 364 18.58 -38.86 11.34
C ASP A 364 19.23 -38.76 12.73
N ASN A 365 20.34 -38.05 12.87
CA ASN A 365 21.01 -37.89 14.17
C ASN A 365 20.15 -37.12 15.17
N TYR A 366 19.50 -36.04 14.72
CA TYR A 366 18.57 -35.26 15.54
C TYR A 366 17.38 -36.14 15.96
N LEU A 367 16.80 -36.88 15.01
CA LEU A 367 15.63 -37.71 15.20
C LEU A 367 15.89 -38.87 16.17
N ARG A 368 17.01 -39.57 15.99
CA ARG A 368 17.46 -40.67 16.87
C ARG A 368 17.68 -40.17 18.29
N ALA A 369 18.36 -39.04 18.44
CA ALA A 369 18.59 -38.44 19.75
C ALA A 369 17.28 -38.01 20.42
N LEU A 370 16.37 -37.37 19.67
CA LEU A 370 15.07 -36.94 20.19
C LEU A 370 14.17 -38.11 20.59
N PHE A 371 14.18 -39.20 19.82
CA PHE A 371 13.44 -40.42 20.14
C PHE A 371 13.95 -41.05 21.43
N ALA A 372 15.28 -41.23 21.56
CA ALA A 372 15.91 -41.76 22.77
C ALA A 372 15.62 -40.87 23.99
N GLU A 373 15.77 -39.55 23.84
CA GLU A 373 15.45 -38.57 24.87
C GLU A 373 13.99 -38.72 25.33
N THR A 374 13.05 -38.80 24.38
CA THR A 374 11.63 -38.96 24.70
C THR A 374 11.37 -40.22 25.52
N LYS A 375 11.96 -41.35 25.14
CA LYS A 375 11.80 -42.61 25.88
C LYS A 375 12.41 -42.53 27.28
N ILE A 376 13.58 -41.91 27.43
CA ILE A 376 14.26 -41.74 28.73
C ILE A 376 13.44 -40.85 29.66
N VAL A 377 12.98 -39.68 29.19
CA VAL A 377 12.28 -38.72 30.08
C VAL A 377 10.90 -39.20 30.51
N ASN A 378 10.25 -40.02 29.69
CA ASN A 378 9.01 -40.71 30.08
C ASN A 378 9.28 -42.08 30.73
N GLY A 379 10.56 -42.45 30.90
CA GLY A 379 11.11 -43.75 31.30
C GLY A 379 10.30 -44.94 30.79
N LEU A 380 10.27 -45.04 29.47
CA LEU A 380 9.65 -46.09 28.69
C LEU A 380 10.74 -47.02 28.15
N GLY A 381 10.54 -48.34 28.21
CA GLY A 381 11.50 -49.31 27.72
C GLY A 381 12.80 -49.36 28.54
N ASP A 382 13.86 -49.91 27.93
CA ASP A 382 15.15 -50.08 28.59
C ASP A 382 16.02 -48.82 28.49
N GLN A 383 16.40 -48.26 29.63
CA GLN A 383 17.15 -47.00 29.69
C GLN A 383 18.57 -47.13 29.14
N GLU A 384 19.23 -48.27 29.32
CA GLU A 384 20.59 -48.49 28.80
C GLU A 384 20.60 -48.50 27.28
N SER A 385 19.62 -49.21 26.69
CA SER A 385 19.40 -49.23 25.23
C SER A 385 19.20 -47.82 24.68
N TRP A 386 18.38 -46.98 25.31
CA TRP A 386 18.16 -45.61 24.85
C TRP A 386 19.36 -44.70 25.08
N ALA A 387 20.05 -44.83 26.22
CA ALA A 387 21.26 -44.07 26.51
C ALA A 387 22.38 -44.36 25.48
N SER A 388 22.46 -45.59 24.97
CA SER A 388 23.43 -45.97 23.93
C SER A 388 23.24 -45.24 22.59
N LEU A 389 22.05 -44.70 22.33
CA LEU A 389 21.75 -43.93 21.12
C LEU A 389 22.20 -42.46 21.21
N LEU A 390 22.56 -42.01 22.42
CA LEU A 390 23.03 -40.66 22.73
C LEU A 390 24.55 -40.63 22.89
N THR A 391 25.17 -39.51 22.54
CA THR A 391 26.57 -39.29 22.91
C THR A 391 26.69 -39.07 24.43
N PRO A 392 27.87 -39.30 25.04
CA PRO A 392 28.08 -39.06 26.46
C PRO A 392 27.76 -37.62 26.89
N GLU A 393 28.04 -36.65 26.01
CA GLU A 393 27.73 -35.24 26.25
C GLU A 393 26.23 -34.98 26.18
N GLN A 394 25.51 -35.53 25.19
CA GLN A 394 24.05 -35.42 25.12
C GLN A 394 23.36 -36.02 26.34
N PHE A 395 23.82 -37.19 26.80
CA PHE A 395 23.26 -37.83 27.99
C PHE A 395 23.53 -37.03 29.26
N ARG A 396 24.74 -36.45 29.41
CA ARG A 396 25.06 -35.56 30.53
C ARG A 396 24.16 -34.32 30.53
N GLN A 397 24.05 -33.66 29.39
CA GLN A 397 23.17 -32.50 29.21
C GLN A 397 21.72 -32.85 29.53
N LEU A 398 21.23 -34.00 29.05
CA LEU A 398 19.89 -34.46 29.37
C LEU A 398 19.73 -34.66 30.88
N ARG A 399 20.68 -35.27 31.58
CA ARG A 399 20.58 -35.50 33.03
C ARG A 399 20.58 -34.19 33.83
N GLU A 400 21.43 -33.24 33.45
CA GLU A 400 21.62 -31.97 34.17
C GLU A 400 20.58 -30.91 33.80
N ARG A 401 19.93 -31.04 32.63
CA ARG A 401 18.91 -30.09 32.17
C ARG A 401 17.71 -30.06 33.11
N VAL A 402 17.46 -28.87 33.66
CA VAL A 402 16.25 -28.53 34.41
C VAL A 402 15.17 -28.11 33.41
N GLU A 403 13.98 -28.68 33.52
CA GLU A 403 12.82 -28.29 32.70
C GLU A 403 11.68 -27.88 33.60
N LEU A 404 11.19 -26.65 33.39
CA LEU A 404 10.00 -26.09 34.02
C LEU A 404 9.12 -25.52 32.90
N GLU A 405 8.38 -26.40 32.21
CA GLU A 405 7.62 -26.03 31.01
C GLU A 405 6.12 -26.13 31.25
N PHE A 406 5.40 -25.02 31.06
CA PHE A 406 3.94 -25.04 31.10
C PHE A 406 3.39 -25.88 29.95
N VAL A 407 2.36 -26.68 30.24
CA VAL A 407 1.67 -27.39 29.18
C VAL A 407 0.91 -26.39 28.30
N ALA A 408 0.88 -26.64 27.00
CA ALA A 408 0.26 -25.72 26.04
C ALA A 408 -1.26 -25.55 26.22
N GLN A 409 -1.89 -26.44 26.99
CA GLN A 409 -3.34 -26.41 27.27
C GLN A 409 -3.71 -25.45 28.41
N ASN A 410 -2.72 -24.93 29.16
CA ASN A 410 -2.98 -23.98 30.23
C ASN A 410 -3.70 -22.74 29.71
N LYS A 411 -4.75 -22.34 30.41
CA LYS A 411 -5.43 -21.07 30.15
C LYS A 411 -4.61 -19.94 30.75
N THR A 412 -4.60 -18.81 30.05
CA THR A 412 -4.07 -17.54 30.56
C THR A 412 -5.20 -16.59 30.96
N ASN A 413 -6.41 -16.78 30.43
CA ASN A 413 -7.60 -16.00 30.71
C ASN A 413 -8.63 -16.89 31.43
N PHE A 414 -9.13 -16.41 32.56
CA PHE A 414 -10.10 -17.09 33.41
C PHE A 414 -11.31 -16.19 33.66
N ALA A 415 -12.50 -16.78 33.73
CA ALA A 415 -13.69 -16.05 34.15
C ALA A 415 -13.58 -15.61 35.62
N ARG A 416 -14.40 -14.65 36.03
CA ARG A 416 -14.38 -14.07 37.39
C ARG A 416 -14.37 -15.11 38.50
N ASP A 417 -15.23 -16.12 38.39
CA ASP A 417 -15.43 -17.14 39.42
C ASP A 417 -14.77 -18.48 39.06
N GLU A 418 -14.04 -18.55 37.94
CA GLU A 418 -13.36 -19.76 37.50
C GLU A 418 -12.13 -20.04 38.36
N ALA A 419 -11.96 -21.29 38.79
CA ALA A 419 -10.78 -21.70 39.56
C ALA A 419 -9.53 -21.69 38.67
N VAL A 420 -8.44 -21.12 39.19
CA VAL A 420 -7.17 -21.06 38.45
C VAL A 420 -6.37 -22.34 38.72
N GLN A 421 -6.03 -23.03 37.64
CA GLN A 421 -5.30 -24.29 37.66
C GLN A 421 -4.26 -24.26 36.54
N LEU A 422 -3.03 -24.63 36.88
CA LEU A 422 -1.94 -24.71 35.91
C LEU A 422 -1.26 -26.08 36.00
N GLU A 423 -0.94 -26.64 34.85
CA GLU A 423 -0.13 -27.84 34.73
C GLU A 423 1.28 -27.49 34.24
N LEU A 424 2.29 -28.06 34.91
CA LEU A 424 3.70 -27.85 34.61
C LEU A 424 4.38 -29.21 34.42
N ASN A 425 5.16 -29.34 33.36
CA ASN A 425 6.12 -30.43 33.22
C ASN A 425 7.40 -30.06 33.98
N VAL A 426 7.81 -30.92 34.90
CA VAL A 426 8.95 -30.71 35.79
C VAL A 426 9.96 -31.83 35.57
N LYS A 427 11.24 -31.46 35.41
CA LYS A 427 12.38 -32.40 35.32
C LYS A 427 13.59 -31.79 36.03
N ASN A 428 14.31 -32.62 36.79
CA ASN A 428 15.53 -32.23 37.52
C ASN A 428 15.38 -31.00 38.44
N ALA A 429 14.23 -30.90 39.12
CA ALA A 429 13.96 -29.87 40.12
C ALA A 429 13.35 -30.51 41.37
N SER A 430 14.21 -30.98 42.28
CA SER A 430 13.79 -31.67 43.51
C SER A 430 12.99 -30.77 44.45
N THR A 431 13.30 -29.48 44.48
CA THR A 431 12.55 -28.46 45.20
C THR A 431 12.06 -27.41 44.22
N LEU A 432 10.74 -27.21 44.21
CA LEU A 432 10.05 -26.25 43.36
C LEU A 432 9.35 -25.22 44.24
N ILE A 433 9.75 -23.96 44.12
CA ILE A 433 9.16 -22.84 44.84
C ILE A 433 8.20 -22.13 43.89
N VAL A 434 6.96 -21.93 44.31
CA VAL A 434 5.91 -21.26 43.53
C VAL A 434 5.52 -19.98 44.24
N LYS A 435 5.70 -18.85 43.56
CA LYS A 435 5.37 -17.52 44.07
C LYS A 435 4.27 -16.89 43.23
N VAL A 436 3.27 -16.31 43.89
CA VAL A 436 2.16 -15.62 43.24
C VAL A 436 2.26 -14.13 43.53
N PHE A 437 2.20 -13.31 42.48
CA PHE A 437 2.24 -11.86 42.55
C PHE A 437 0.98 -11.28 41.93
N GLU A 438 0.24 -10.48 42.67
CA GLU A 438 -0.85 -9.65 42.17
C GLU A 438 -0.29 -8.34 41.63
N ILE A 439 -0.49 -8.10 40.35
CA ILE A 439 0.05 -6.92 39.67
C ILE A 439 -0.97 -5.78 39.77
N ASN A 440 -0.50 -4.61 40.21
CA ASN A 440 -1.27 -3.38 40.11
C ASN A 440 -1.34 -2.93 38.64
N ALA A 441 -2.30 -3.50 37.90
CA ALA A 441 -2.46 -3.29 36.47
C ALA A 441 -2.70 -1.81 36.13
N GLU A 442 -3.46 -1.07 36.95
CA GLU A 442 -3.69 0.37 36.73
C GLU A 442 -2.39 1.17 36.74
N SER A 443 -1.55 0.97 37.76
CA SER A 443 -0.27 1.69 37.87
C SER A 443 0.71 1.28 36.77
N PHE A 444 0.70 0.00 36.38
CA PHE A 444 1.51 -0.49 35.26
C PHE A 444 1.09 0.19 33.95
N TYR A 445 -0.19 0.13 33.60
CA TYR A 445 -0.73 0.71 32.37
C TYR A 445 -0.53 2.22 32.30
N ARG A 446 -0.74 2.96 33.40
CA ARG A 446 -0.48 4.41 33.45
C ARG A 446 0.98 4.76 33.18
N ARG A 447 1.92 3.89 33.58
CA ARG A 447 3.37 4.13 33.45
C ARG A 447 3.93 3.70 32.10
N THR A 448 3.52 2.53 31.60
CA THR A 448 4.11 1.93 30.39
C THR A 448 3.28 2.16 29.14
N GLY A 449 1.96 2.35 29.26
CA GLY A 449 1.04 2.38 28.13
C GLY A 449 0.93 1.05 27.38
N GLN A 450 1.41 -0.05 27.96
CA GLN A 450 1.50 -1.37 27.33
C GLN A 450 0.82 -2.43 28.19
N GLU A 451 0.39 -3.53 27.58
CA GLU A 451 -0.14 -4.67 28.33
C GLU A 451 0.90 -5.30 29.27
N VAL A 452 0.43 -5.91 30.37
CA VAL A 452 1.30 -6.69 31.26
C VAL A 452 1.69 -7.97 30.53
N ASP A 453 2.97 -8.29 30.55
CA ASP A 453 3.55 -9.53 30.03
C ASP A 453 4.32 -10.28 31.15
N THR A 454 4.96 -11.39 30.79
CA THR A 454 5.76 -12.21 31.71
C THR A 454 7.13 -11.61 32.03
N ASP A 455 7.55 -10.59 31.29
CA ASP A 455 8.87 -9.95 31.40
C ASP A 455 8.88 -8.81 32.44
N ILE A 456 7.73 -8.54 33.06
CA ILE A 456 7.60 -7.60 34.17
C ILE A 456 8.67 -7.87 35.24
N ASN A 457 9.36 -6.80 35.66
CA ASN A 457 10.33 -6.89 36.73
C ASN A 457 9.60 -7.12 38.07
N LEU A 458 9.87 -8.26 38.70
CA LEU A 458 9.33 -8.64 40.00
C LEU A 458 10.26 -8.22 41.17
N ASP A 459 11.43 -7.66 40.88
CA ASP A 459 12.37 -7.21 41.90
C ASP A 459 11.75 -6.11 42.76
N GLY A 460 11.75 -6.34 44.07
CA GLY A 460 11.13 -5.44 45.05
C GLY A 460 9.63 -5.63 45.21
N LEU A 461 8.98 -6.54 44.47
CA LEU A 461 7.61 -6.97 44.76
C LEU A 461 7.61 -8.07 45.83
N VAL A 462 6.62 -8.02 46.71
CA VAL A 462 6.38 -9.05 47.73
C VAL A 462 5.34 -10.02 47.18
N ALA A 463 5.65 -11.32 47.19
CA ALA A 463 4.70 -12.35 46.76
C ALA A 463 3.50 -12.40 47.71
N ASN A 464 2.29 -12.47 47.16
CA ASN A 464 1.05 -12.63 47.90
C ASN A 464 0.96 -14.03 48.55
N SER A 465 1.53 -15.04 47.89
CA SER A 465 1.67 -16.38 48.44
C SER A 465 2.92 -17.06 47.92
N GLU A 466 3.58 -17.83 48.79
CA GLU A 466 4.73 -18.66 48.45
C GLU A 466 4.48 -20.08 48.96
N GLN A 467 4.71 -21.08 48.10
CA GLN A 467 4.57 -22.49 48.42
C GLN A 467 5.77 -23.27 47.89
N THR A 468 6.21 -24.27 48.65
CA THR A 468 7.33 -25.14 48.28
C THR A 468 6.84 -26.57 48.10
N TYR A 469 7.20 -27.17 46.97
CA TYR A 469 6.87 -28.54 46.62
C TYR A 469 8.15 -29.37 46.48
N ASN A 470 8.12 -30.58 47.03
CA ASN A 470 9.18 -31.57 46.82
C ASN A 470 8.79 -32.50 45.68
N ILE A 471 9.70 -32.72 44.73
CA ILE A 471 9.51 -33.58 43.57
C ILE A 471 10.54 -34.71 43.66
N ASP A 472 10.11 -35.84 44.23
CA ASP A 472 10.95 -37.02 44.46
C ASP A 472 10.99 -37.93 43.21
N GLU A 473 11.51 -37.40 42.12
CA GLU A 473 11.64 -38.11 40.84
C GLU A 473 13.09 -38.11 40.37
N SER A 474 13.46 -39.13 39.59
CA SER A 474 14.80 -39.19 38.99
C SER A 474 15.07 -37.93 38.16
N PRO A 475 16.30 -37.37 38.18
CA PRO A 475 16.70 -36.22 37.34
C PRO A 475 16.42 -36.42 35.84
N LEU A 476 16.35 -37.68 35.38
CA LEU A 476 16.03 -38.03 34.01
C LEU A 476 14.52 -38.02 33.73
N ARG A 477 13.67 -38.25 34.73
CA ARG A 477 12.22 -38.36 34.57
C ARG A 477 11.58 -36.98 34.51
N ARG A 478 10.72 -36.79 33.51
CA ARG A 478 9.82 -35.65 33.41
C ARG A 478 8.45 -36.06 33.94
N VAL A 479 7.93 -35.28 34.88
CA VAL A 479 6.61 -35.51 35.47
C VAL A 479 5.72 -34.31 35.26
N ARG A 480 4.44 -34.57 34.98
CA ARG A 480 3.42 -33.54 34.91
C ARG A 480 2.80 -33.35 36.30
N ARG A 481 2.80 -32.12 36.80
CA ARG A 481 2.17 -31.74 38.06
C ARG A 481 1.12 -30.67 37.83
N ARG A 482 0.01 -30.78 38.55
CA ARG A 482 -1.07 -29.81 38.55
C ARG A 482 -1.00 -28.99 39.84
N PHE A 483 -1.17 -27.69 39.71
CA PHE A 483 -1.14 -26.73 40.79
C PHE A 483 -2.45 -25.95 40.81
N ASP A 484 -3.12 -25.99 41.96
CA ASP A 484 -4.37 -25.28 42.20
C ASP A 484 -4.09 -24.00 43.00
N PHE A 485 -4.68 -22.89 42.58
CA PHE A 485 -4.46 -21.58 43.19
C PHE A 485 -5.76 -21.00 43.76
N PRO A 486 -6.28 -21.55 44.88
CA PRO A 486 -7.53 -21.09 45.48
C PRO A 486 -7.44 -19.66 46.04
N THR A 487 -6.23 -19.16 46.28
CA THR A 487 -5.97 -17.78 46.72
C THR A 487 -6.26 -16.74 45.63
N LEU A 488 -6.26 -17.13 44.35
CA LEU A 488 -6.62 -16.28 43.21
C LEU A 488 -8.14 -16.18 43.09
N ASN A 489 -8.81 -15.58 44.08
CA ASN A 489 -10.27 -15.52 44.20
C ASN A 489 -10.89 -14.17 43.81
N LYS A 490 -10.08 -13.21 43.35
CA LYS A 490 -10.53 -11.90 42.89
C LYS A 490 -10.19 -11.67 41.42
N PRO A 491 -10.92 -10.79 40.72
CA PRO A 491 -10.49 -10.31 39.42
C PRO A 491 -9.16 -9.56 39.54
N GLY A 492 -8.25 -9.79 38.60
CA GLY A 492 -6.93 -9.19 38.62
C GLY A 492 -5.97 -9.80 37.59
N VAL A 493 -4.78 -9.21 37.54
CA VAL A 493 -3.66 -9.71 36.74
C VAL A 493 -2.62 -10.27 37.70
N TYR A 494 -2.26 -11.53 37.50
CA TYR A 494 -1.37 -12.26 38.39
C TYR A 494 -0.19 -12.86 37.63
N ILE A 495 1.00 -12.78 38.22
CA ILE A 495 2.19 -13.50 37.76
C ILE A 495 2.45 -14.64 38.72
N ILE A 496 2.60 -15.86 38.19
CA ILE A 496 2.95 -17.05 38.96
C ILE A 496 4.34 -17.49 38.51
N ASP A 497 5.32 -17.39 39.41
CA ASP A 497 6.72 -17.71 39.15
C ASP A 497 7.06 -19.07 39.78
N PHE A 498 7.44 -20.04 38.94
CA PHE A 498 7.88 -21.38 39.32
C PHE A 498 9.40 -21.43 39.25
N ILE A 499 10.05 -21.61 40.39
CA ILE A 499 11.51 -21.54 40.54
C ILE A 499 12.02 -22.88 41.03
N GLY A 500 12.97 -23.48 40.31
CA GLY A 500 13.55 -24.77 40.66
C GLY A 500 14.95 -24.92 40.12
N ASN A 501 15.90 -25.33 40.99
CA ASN A 501 17.28 -25.65 40.63
C ASN A 501 17.97 -24.61 39.71
N GLY A 502 17.78 -23.31 40.03
CA GLY A 502 18.39 -22.19 39.30
C GLY A 502 17.66 -21.75 38.03
N GLN A 503 16.54 -22.39 37.68
CA GLN A 503 15.66 -21.96 36.57
C GLN A 503 14.34 -21.40 37.09
N SER A 504 13.74 -20.51 36.31
CA SER A 504 12.43 -19.91 36.60
C SER A 504 11.52 -19.98 35.37
N SER A 505 10.23 -20.21 35.58
CA SER A 505 9.21 -20.23 34.54
C SER A 505 7.97 -19.48 35.02
N ARG A 506 7.52 -18.49 34.25
CA ARG A 506 6.46 -17.57 34.66
C ARG A 506 5.20 -17.76 33.85
N ALA A 507 4.06 -17.76 34.53
CA ALA A 507 2.74 -17.70 33.91
C ALA A 507 2.06 -16.38 34.22
N LEU A 508 1.46 -15.77 33.20
CA LEU A 508 0.57 -14.63 33.32
C LEU A 508 -0.88 -15.10 33.32
N VAL A 509 -1.57 -14.85 34.43
CA VAL A 509 -2.98 -15.20 34.64
C VAL A 509 -3.80 -13.92 34.70
N ARG A 510 -4.75 -13.78 33.80
CA ARG A 510 -5.78 -12.73 33.80
C ARG A 510 -7.08 -13.34 34.28
N LYS A 511 -7.57 -12.90 35.44
CA LYS A 511 -8.82 -13.40 36.03
C LYS A 511 -9.87 -12.29 36.01
N GLY A 512 -10.99 -12.55 35.34
CA GLY A 512 -12.02 -11.55 35.10
C GLY A 512 -11.57 -10.47 34.11
N PHE A 513 -12.48 -10.03 33.25
CA PHE A 513 -12.23 -8.96 32.30
C PHE A 513 -13.52 -8.16 32.08
N LEU A 514 -13.37 -6.89 31.75
CA LEU A 514 -14.47 -6.04 31.29
C LEU A 514 -14.45 -6.03 29.76
N ARG A 515 -15.60 -6.30 29.15
CA ARG A 515 -15.81 -6.08 27.71
C ARG A 515 -16.81 -4.95 27.57
N HIS A 516 -16.46 -3.96 26.77
CA HIS A 516 -17.44 -2.94 26.41
C HIS A 516 -18.31 -3.46 25.26
N LEU A 517 -19.61 -3.22 25.36
CA LEU A 517 -20.57 -3.44 24.29
C LEU A 517 -20.69 -2.15 23.48
N VAL A 518 -20.45 -2.26 22.17
CA VAL A 518 -20.67 -1.18 21.22
C VAL A 518 -22.01 -1.40 20.54
N ARG A 519 -22.86 -0.37 20.57
CA ARG A 519 -24.10 -0.35 19.81
C ARG A 519 -24.09 0.85 18.86
N THR A 520 -24.35 0.60 17.58
CA THR A 520 -24.63 1.67 16.61
C THR A 520 -26.02 2.22 16.85
N THR A 521 -26.11 3.53 17.07
CA THR A 521 -27.35 4.27 17.29
C THR A 521 -27.49 5.38 16.23
N PRO A 522 -28.69 5.97 16.05
CA PRO A 522 -28.87 7.09 15.11
C PRO A 522 -27.98 8.32 15.38
N VAL A 523 -27.44 8.46 16.60
CA VAL A 523 -26.56 9.57 17.00
C VAL A 523 -25.07 9.19 17.07
N GLY A 524 -24.70 7.98 16.66
CA GLY A 524 -23.32 7.47 16.68
C GLY A 524 -23.15 6.17 17.44
N GLN A 525 -21.94 5.88 17.89
CA GLN A 525 -21.62 4.67 18.67
C GLN A 525 -21.86 4.91 20.17
N SER A 526 -22.59 4.00 20.81
CA SER A 526 -22.80 3.96 22.26
C SER A 526 -21.96 2.85 22.86
N PHE A 527 -21.15 3.18 23.87
CA PHE A 527 -20.28 2.25 24.59
C PHE A 527 -20.85 1.99 25.99
N THR A 528 -21.00 0.73 26.38
CA THR A 528 -21.45 0.34 27.73
C THR A 528 -20.49 -0.72 28.26
N LEU A 529 -20.12 -0.68 29.54
CA LEU A 529 -19.25 -1.67 30.18
C LEU A 529 -20.03 -2.83 30.79
#